data_AF-A0A066YTW7-F1
#
_entry.id   AF-A0A066YTW7-F1
#
_cell.length_a   1.000
_cell.length_b   1.000
_cell.length_c   1.000
_cell.angle_alpha   90.00
_cell.angle_beta   90.00
_cell.angle_gamma   90.00
#
_symmetry.space_group_name_H-M   'P 1'
#
loop_
_entity.id
_entity.type
_entity.pdbx_description
1 polymer ?
#
loop_
_entity_poly.entity_id
_entity_poly.type
_entity_poly.pdbx_seq_one_letter_code
_entity_poly.pdbx_strand_id
1 'polypeptide(L)'
;MPAGLTVTGSTASSVSLSWTASTDNTAVTGYDVYRAGTKVASVTGTSYTDSGLSAATAYSYTVRAKDAAGNVSAASAAVTATTSAGGGTSTGCAATVSLNDWGGGLTATVTVTNNGTAAVKGWQVAWTWPTGLQISGSWSADVARSGQNVTATSLAYNGALAPSASTSFGVQATRTDSSAVATVTPVCTATS
;
A
#
# COMPACT_ATOMS: atom_id res chain seq x y z
N MET A 1 -14.74 27.67 10.07
CA MET A 1 -13.91 26.47 10.31
C MET A 1 -13.98 25.56 9.08
N PRO A 2 -12.96 24.73 8.82
CA PRO A 2 -12.99 23.80 7.69
C PRO A 2 -14.10 22.76 7.85
N ALA A 3 -14.71 22.35 6.73
CA ALA A 3 -15.75 21.34 6.69
C ALA A 3 -15.39 20.22 5.72
N GLY A 4 -16.11 19.09 5.77
CA GLY A 4 -15.94 17.99 4.82
C GLY A 4 -14.54 17.36 4.81
N LEU A 5 -13.86 17.31 5.96
CA LEU A 5 -12.59 16.59 6.07
C LEU A 5 -12.82 15.10 5.78
N THR A 6 -12.10 14.58 4.79
CA THR A 6 -12.21 13.19 4.35
C THR A 6 -10.83 12.60 4.08
N VAL A 7 -10.76 11.27 4.19
CA VAL A 7 -9.58 10.48 3.79
C VAL A 7 -9.74 10.11 2.32
N THR A 8 -8.76 10.50 1.50
CA THR A 8 -8.76 10.22 0.06
C THR A 8 -7.84 9.07 -0.33
N GLY A 9 -6.98 8.63 0.60
CA GLY A 9 -6.11 7.47 0.40
C GLY A 9 -5.40 7.07 1.68
N SER A 10 -5.02 5.79 1.78
CA SER A 10 -4.23 5.27 2.90
C SER A 10 -3.27 4.20 2.39
N THR A 11 -2.02 4.27 2.85
CA THR A 11 -0.99 3.25 2.64
C THR A 11 -0.54 2.70 3.99
N ALA A 12 0.48 1.85 4.00
CA ALA A 12 1.10 1.38 5.24
C ALA A 12 1.85 2.49 6.00
N SER A 13 2.26 3.58 5.33
CA SER A 13 3.09 4.64 5.92
C SER A 13 2.60 6.06 5.63
N SER A 14 1.44 6.21 5.00
CA SER A 14 0.86 7.51 4.69
C SER A 14 -0.67 7.53 4.68
N VAL A 15 -1.24 8.71 4.91
CA VAL A 15 -2.67 8.99 4.80
C VAL A 15 -2.85 10.29 4.01
N SER A 16 -3.68 10.26 2.97
CA SER A 16 -4.06 11.44 2.18
C SER A 16 -5.40 11.99 2.64
N LEU A 17 -5.47 13.31 2.81
CA LEU A 17 -6.62 14.05 3.33
C LEU A 17 -7.04 15.13 2.35
N SER A 18 -8.34 15.42 2.30
CA SER A 18 -8.91 16.60 1.65
C SER A 18 -10.04 17.19 2.48
N TRP A 19 -10.28 18.49 2.32
CA TRP A 19 -11.37 19.20 2.99
C TRP A 19 -11.91 20.34 2.14
N THR A 20 -13.08 20.86 2.52
CA THR A 20 -13.66 22.07 1.94
C THR A 20 -13.08 23.31 2.63
N ALA A 21 -12.76 24.33 1.83
CA ALA A 21 -12.28 25.60 2.35
C ALA A 21 -13.28 26.24 3.34
N SER A 22 -12.76 27.00 4.31
CA SER A 22 -13.63 27.77 5.22
C SER A 22 -14.33 28.90 4.47
N THR A 23 -15.60 29.17 4.82
CA THR A 23 -16.45 30.18 4.18
C THR A 23 -16.10 31.62 4.53
N ASP A 24 -15.31 31.85 5.58
CA ASP A 24 -14.80 33.19 5.95
C ASP A 24 -13.49 33.50 5.22
N ASN A 25 -13.54 33.41 3.89
CA ASN A 25 -12.41 33.24 2.99
C ASN A 25 -11.49 34.48 2.84
N THR A 26 -11.86 35.64 3.39
CA THR A 26 -11.11 36.88 3.17
C THR A 26 -9.88 37.00 4.08
N ALA A 27 -9.82 36.22 5.16
CA ALA A 27 -8.70 36.24 6.12
C ALA A 27 -7.91 34.93 6.19
N VAL A 28 -8.39 33.81 5.63
CA VAL A 28 -7.71 32.51 5.75
C VAL A 28 -6.47 32.46 4.86
N THR A 29 -5.30 32.30 5.47
CA THR A 29 -3.99 32.17 4.79
C THR A 29 -3.48 30.74 4.75
N GLY A 30 -4.12 29.81 5.47
CA GLY A 30 -3.81 28.40 5.37
C GLY A 30 -4.58 27.54 6.37
N TYR A 31 -4.10 26.31 6.53
CA TYR A 31 -4.71 25.28 7.34
C TYR A 31 -3.65 24.54 8.15
N ASP A 32 -3.91 24.39 9.45
CA ASP A 32 -3.12 23.56 10.33
C ASP A 32 -3.77 22.18 10.45
N VAL A 33 -2.98 21.15 10.14
CA VAL A 33 -3.40 19.74 10.19
C VAL A 33 -2.87 19.12 11.47
N TYR A 34 -3.75 18.45 12.21
CA TYR A 34 -3.44 17.83 13.49
C TYR A 34 -3.66 16.32 13.39
N ARG A 35 -2.67 15.53 13.85
CA ARG A 35 -2.76 14.08 14.05
C ARG A 35 -2.76 13.79 15.55
N ALA A 36 -3.82 13.13 16.04
CA ALA A 36 -4.01 12.81 17.46
C ALA A 36 -3.79 14.04 18.38
N GLY A 37 -4.25 15.21 17.94
CA GLY A 37 -4.12 16.48 18.69
C GLY A 37 -2.79 17.21 18.52
N THR A 38 -1.78 16.61 17.86
CA THR A 38 -0.50 17.26 17.58
C THR A 38 -0.49 17.84 16.17
N LYS A 39 -0.05 19.10 16.01
CA LYS A 39 0.10 19.72 14.69
C LYS A 39 1.22 19.02 13.92
N VAL A 40 0.89 18.45 12.77
CA VAL A 40 1.84 17.76 11.87
C VAL A 40 2.19 18.57 10.63
N ALA A 41 1.32 19.51 10.24
CA ALA A 41 1.58 20.37 9.09
C ALA A 41 0.86 21.72 9.18
N SER A 42 1.34 22.66 8.38
CA SER A 42 0.67 23.91 8.05
C SER A 42 0.75 24.10 6.53
N VAL A 43 -0.39 24.09 5.85
CA VAL A 43 -0.49 24.10 4.38
C VAL A 43 -1.36 25.26 3.89
N THR A 44 -1.16 25.71 2.66
CA THR A 44 -1.98 26.76 2.05
C THR A 44 -3.16 26.20 1.25
N GLY A 45 -3.04 24.96 0.76
CA GLY A 45 -4.10 24.24 0.04
C GLY A 45 -5.11 23.55 0.96
N THR A 46 -6.10 22.89 0.35
CA THR A 46 -7.17 22.15 1.04
C THR A 46 -6.98 20.63 0.99
N SER A 47 -5.74 20.20 0.89
CA SER A 47 -5.33 18.79 0.93
C SER A 47 -3.96 18.65 1.57
N TYR A 48 -3.69 17.46 2.10
CA TYR A 48 -2.41 17.12 2.71
C TYR A 48 -2.21 15.60 2.71
N THR A 49 -0.97 15.16 2.47
CA THR A 49 -0.57 13.77 2.67
C THR A 49 0.37 13.70 3.87
N ASP A 50 -0.07 13.05 4.93
CA ASP A 50 0.75 12.73 6.09
C ASP A 50 1.56 11.47 5.80
N SER A 51 2.86 11.48 6.09
CA SER A 51 3.79 10.40 5.73
C SER A 51 4.68 10.02 6.92
N GLY A 52 5.37 8.88 6.84
CA GLY A 52 6.20 8.37 7.93
C GLY A 52 5.38 7.74 9.07
N LEU A 53 4.17 7.26 8.78
CA LEU A 53 3.28 6.62 9.74
C LEU A 53 3.66 5.16 9.99
N SER A 54 3.36 4.67 11.19
CA SER A 54 3.37 3.23 11.49
C SER A 54 2.19 2.54 10.79
N ALA A 55 2.44 1.34 10.28
CA ALA A 55 1.44 0.49 9.63
C ALA A 55 0.43 -0.10 10.64
N ALA A 56 -0.71 -0.59 10.13
CA ALA A 56 -1.78 -1.17 10.95
C ALA A 56 -2.24 -0.26 12.12
N THR A 57 -2.06 1.06 11.99
CA THR A 57 -2.25 2.01 13.09
C THR A 57 -3.37 2.98 12.74
N ALA A 58 -4.32 3.13 13.66
CA ALA A 58 -5.37 4.12 13.54
C ALA A 58 -4.86 5.51 13.95
N TYR A 59 -5.07 6.49 13.08
CA TYR A 59 -4.77 7.90 13.31
C TYR A 59 -6.02 8.73 13.19
N SER A 60 -6.21 9.67 14.11
CA SER A 60 -7.29 10.66 14.07
C SER A 60 -6.76 12.00 13.57
N TYR A 61 -7.48 12.61 12.64
CA TYR A 61 -7.12 13.87 12.01
C TYR A 61 -8.18 14.94 12.21
N THR A 62 -7.72 16.17 12.45
CA THR A 62 -8.55 17.39 12.41
C THR A 62 -7.80 18.51 11.69
N VAL A 63 -8.54 19.47 11.15
CA VAL A 63 -7.97 20.63 10.47
C VAL A 63 -8.54 21.91 11.05
N ARG A 64 -7.70 22.94 11.21
CA ARG A 64 -8.09 24.31 11.59
C ARG A 64 -7.67 25.28 10.50
N ALA A 65 -8.51 26.26 10.20
CA ALA A 65 -8.09 27.39 9.36
C ALA A 65 -7.25 28.36 10.18
N LYS A 66 -6.27 29.02 9.57
CA LYS A 66 -5.49 30.11 10.17
C LYS A 66 -5.56 31.37 9.32
N ASP A 67 -5.46 32.53 9.96
CA ASP A 67 -5.34 33.82 9.28
C ASP A 67 -3.89 34.34 9.21
N ALA A 68 -3.69 35.51 8.59
CA ALA A 68 -2.38 36.15 8.48
C ALA A 68 -1.77 36.57 9.82
N ALA A 69 -2.61 36.83 10.83
CA ALA A 69 -2.20 37.20 12.19
C ALA A 69 -1.90 35.97 13.07
N GLY A 70 -2.19 34.76 12.58
CA GLY A 70 -1.96 33.50 13.29
C GLY A 70 -3.15 33.04 14.15
N ASN A 71 -4.31 33.69 14.07
CA ASN A 71 -5.51 33.22 14.75
C ASN A 71 -6.00 31.93 14.10
N VAL A 72 -6.44 30.97 14.92
CA VAL A 72 -6.92 29.66 14.44
C VAL A 72 -8.41 29.48 14.72
N SER A 73 -9.11 28.87 13.76
CA SER A 73 -10.52 28.51 13.95
C SER A 73 -10.70 27.37 14.94
N ALA A 74 -11.96 27.08 15.28
CA ALA A 74 -12.35 25.77 15.80
C ALA A 74 -11.90 24.65 14.83
N ALA A 75 -11.67 23.45 15.37
CA ALA A 75 -11.32 22.27 14.59
C ALA A 75 -12.51 21.76 13.76
N SER A 76 -12.22 21.18 12.61
CA SER A 76 -13.20 20.38 11.85
C SER A 76 -13.71 19.19 12.67
N ALA A 77 -14.77 18.55 12.18
CA ALA A 77 -15.06 17.18 12.59
C ALA A 77 -13.83 16.28 12.36
N ALA A 78 -13.57 15.37 13.31
CA ALA A 78 -12.45 14.46 13.21
C ALA A 78 -12.75 13.34 12.21
N VAL A 79 -11.74 12.94 11.45
CA VAL A 79 -11.78 11.71 10.64
C VAL A 79 -10.74 10.73 11.17
N THR A 80 -11.05 9.45 11.13
CA THR A 80 -10.09 8.40 11.48
C THR A 80 -9.65 7.68 10.21
N ALA A 81 -8.35 7.47 10.07
CA ALA A 81 -7.75 6.67 9.03
C ALA A 81 -6.90 5.58 9.68
N THR A 82 -7.09 4.33 9.27
CA THR A 82 -6.21 3.24 9.68
C THR A 82 -5.23 2.99 8.54
N THR A 83 -3.94 3.18 8.79
CA THR A 83 -2.93 2.74 7.83
C THR A 83 -3.10 1.25 7.60
N SER A 84 -3.03 0.83 6.33
CA SER A 84 -3.19 -0.57 6.00
C SER A 84 -2.21 -1.41 6.83
N ALA A 85 -2.62 -2.64 7.16
CA ALA A 85 -1.68 -3.61 7.68
C ALA A 85 -0.46 -3.63 6.76
N GLY A 86 0.74 -3.56 7.33
CA GLY A 86 1.96 -3.55 6.53
C GLY A 86 1.98 -4.79 5.63
N GLY A 87 1.78 -4.58 4.33
CA GLY A 87 1.70 -5.64 3.33
C GLY A 87 1.55 -5.02 1.93
N GLY A 88 2.60 -4.88 1.12
CA GLY A 88 4.00 -5.19 1.36
C GLY A 88 4.94 -4.18 0.72
N THR A 89 5.73 -3.49 1.53
CA THR A 89 7.15 -3.34 1.27
C THR A 89 7.82 -4.30 2.22
N SER A 90 8.41 -5.37 1.70
CA SER A 90 9.37 -6.11 2.49
C SER A 90 10.40 -5.12 3.00
N THR A 91 10.93 -5.37 4.18
CA THR A 91 12.32 -5.06 4.42
C THR A 91 13.12 -5.71 3.29
N GLY A 92 13.52 -4.93 2.26
CA GLY A 92 14.39 -5.33 1.15
C GLY A 92 13.76 -5.72 -0.21
N CYS A 93 12.45 -5.85 -0.41
CA CYS A 93 11.87 -6.18 -1.73
C CYS A 93 10.42 -5.69 -1.94
N ALA A 94 9.98 -5.67 -3.20
CA ALA A 94 8.61 -5.43 -3.64
C ALA A 94 8.24 -6.48 -4.70
N ALA A 95 6.96 -6.79 -4.82
CA ALA A 95 6.46 -7.72 -5.84
C ALA A 95 5.33 -7.08 -6.65
N THR A 96 5.41 -7.17 -7.98
CA THR A 96 4.36 -6.73 -8.90
C THR A 96 3.86 -7.91 -9.74
N VAL A 97 2.56 -7.95 -10.04
CA VAL A 97 1.94 -9.07 -10.76
C VAL A 97 1.40 -8.59 -12.11
N SER A 98 1.72 -9.34 -13.17
CA SER A 98 1.09 -9.23 -14.47
C SER A 98 0.33 -10.51 -14.77
N LEU A 99 -0.95 -10.39 -15.11
CA LEU A 99 -1.84 -11.52 -15.38
C LEU A 99 -2.10 -11.62 -16.88
N ASN A 100 -1.97 -12.83 -17.42
CA ASN A 100 -2.48 -13.18 -18.73
C ASN A 100 -3.57 -14.24 -18.53
N ASP A 101 -4.82 -13.84 -18.74
CA ASP A 101 -6.03 -14.60 -18.44
C ASP A 101 -6.79 -14.91 -19.73
N TRP A 102 -7.08 -16.19 -19.97
CA TRP A 102 -7.79 -16.67 -21.16
C TRP A 102 -9.15 -17.28 -20.83
N GLY A 103 -9.73 -16.96 -19.67
CA GLY A 103 -11.06 -17.42 -19.25
C GLY A 103 -11.06 -18.82 -18.63
N GLY A 104 -10.39 -19.81 -19.25
CA GLY A 104 -10.26 -21.17 -18.70
C GLY A 104 -9.09 -21.37 -17.73
N GLY A 105 -8.23 -20.37 -17.62
CA GLY A 105 -7.03 -20.38 -16.79
C GLY A 105 -6.27 -19.08 -16.94
N LEU A 106 -5.17 -18.97 -16.22
CA LEU A 106 -4.30 -17.81 -16.27
C LEU A 106 -2.84 -18.18 -16.01
N THR A 107 -1.96 -17.29 -16.44
CA THR A 107 -0.58 -17.21 -15.95
C THR A 107 -0.39 -15.90 -15.20
N ALA A 108 0.18 -15.97 -14.01
CA ALA A 108 0.65 -14.83 -13.25
C ALA A 108 2.18 -14.76 -13.35
N THR A 109 2.70 -13.70 -13.96
CA THR A 109 4.12 -13.36 -13.90
C THR A 109 4.31 -12.39 -12.76
N VAL A 110 5.17 -12.74 -11.80
CA VAL A 110 5.47 -11.91 -10.63
C VAL A 110 6.90 -11.41 -10.73
N THR A 111 7.07 -10.09 -10.73
CA THR A 111 8.40 -9.44 -10.71
C THR A 111 8.73 -9.03 -9.28
N VAL A 112 9.85 -9.52 -8.78
CA VAL A 112 10.41 -9.19 -7.48
C VAL A 112 11.55 -8.20 -7.66
N THR A 113 11.46 -7.03 -7.03
CA THR A 113 12.49 -5.99 -7.06
C THR A 113 13.05 -5.79 -5.67
N ASN A 114 14.38 -5.71 -5.53
CA ASN A 114 14.99 -5.28 -4.28
C ASN A 114 14.87 -3.75 -4.14
N ASN A 115 14.02 -3.28 -3.25
CA ASN A 115 13.84 -1.85 -2.98
C ASN A 115 14.67 -1.36 -1.78
N GLY A 116 15.49 -2.24 -1.19
CA GLY A 116 16.41 -1.91 -0.12
C GLY A 116 17.71 -1.28 -0.63
N THR A 117 18.54 -0.83 0.30
CA THR A 117 19.86 -0.24 0.04
C THR A 117 21.00 -1.25 0.09
N ALA A 118 20.72 -2.50 0.47
CA ALA A 118 21.69 -3.58 0.55
C ALA A 118 21.28 -4.76 -0.34
N ALA A 119 22.25 -5.57 -0.74
CA ALA A 119 21.97 -6.81 -1.47
C ALA A 119 21.21 -7.80 -0.58
N VAL A 120 20.27 -8.53 -1.16
CA VAL A 120 19.52 -9.61 -0.51
C VAL A 120 20.02 -10.95 -1.05
N LYS A 121 19.93 -12.01 -0.26
CA LYS A 121 20.33 -13.37 -0.65
C LYS A 121 19.15 -14.24 -1.11
N GLY A 122 17.94 -13.84 -0.76
CA GLY A 122 16.72 -14.52 -1.16
C GLY A 122 15.49 -13.64 -1.00
N TRP A 123 14.38 -14.15 -1.49
CA TRP A 123 13.08 -13.50 -1.38
C TRP A 123 11.99 -14.55 -1.24
N GLN A 124 10.91 -14.14 -0.59
CA GLN A 124 9.67 -14.89 -0.48
C GLN A 124 8.51 -13.96 -0.84
N VAL A 125 7.56 -14.43 -1.64
CA VAL A 125 6.35 -13.68 -2.00
C VAL A 125 5.13 -14.49 -1.57
N ALA A 126 4.28 -13.89 -0.76
CA ALA A 126 3.03 -14.47 -0.29
C ALA A 126 1.83 -13.71 -0.85
N TRP A 127 0.77 -14.42 -1.23
CA TRP A 127 -0.50 -13.82 -1.63
C TRP A 127 -1.67 -14.75 -1.34
N THR A 128 -2.88 -14.21 -1.42
CA THR A 128 -4.12 -14.99 -1.34
C THR A 128 -4.66 -15.22 -2.75
N TRP A 129 -4.87 -16.48 -3.11
CA TRP A 129 -5.53 -16.88 -4.35
C TRP A 129 -7.05 -16.88 -4.17
N PRO A 130 -7.83 -16.26 -5.07
CA PRO A 130 -9.28 -16.40 -5.05
C PRO A 130 -9.72 -17.87 -5.16
N THR A 131 -10.90 -18.19 -4.60
CA THR A 131 -11.55 -19.48 -4.79
C THR A 131 -11.82 -19.73 -6.28
N GLY A 132 -11.79 -20.99 -6.71
CA GLY A 132 -12.05 -21.34 -8.12
C GLY A 132 -10.82 -21.30 -9.02
N LEU A 133 -9.62 -21.08 -8.47
CA LEU A 133 -8.36 -21.23 -9.19
C LEU A 133 -7.51 -22.34 -8.55
N GLN A 134 -6.91 -23.15 -9.42
CA GLN A 134 -6.06 -24.28 -9.05
C GLN A 134 -4.71 -24.13 -9.72
N ILE A 135 -3.63 -24.11 -8.93
CA ILE A 135 -2.26 -24.09 -9.45
C ILE A 135 -2.03 -25.33 -10.31
N SER A 136 -1.68 -25.13 -11.57
CA SER A 136 -1.35 -26.20 -12.51
C SER A 136 0.13 -26.26 -12.85
N GLY A 137 0.90 -25.22 -12.52
CA GLY A 137 2.36 -25.22 -12.67
C GLY A 137 2.99 -23.94 -12.15
N SER A 138 4.30 -23.96 -11.96
CA SER A 138 5.11 -22.79 -11.60
C SER A 138 6.52 -22.91 -12.21
N TRP A 139 7.22 -21.79 -12.31
CA TRP A 139 8.62 -21.74 -12.74
C TRP A 139 9.36 -20.64 -12.00
N SER A 140 10.68 -20.79 -11.88
CA SER A 140 11.60 -19.83 -11.23
C SER A 140 11.29 -19.51 -9.76
N ALA A 141 10.48 -20.32 -9.08
CA ALA A 141 10.24 -20.26 -7.65
C ALA A 141 9.77 -21.63 -7.13
N ASP A 142 10.07 -21.95 -5.88
CA ASP A 142 9.37 -23.00 -5.15
C ASP A 142 8.02 -22.43 -4.69
N VAL A 143 6.90 -23.00 -5.16
CA VAL A 143 5.56 -22.49 -4.88
C VAL A 143 4.79 -23.49 -4.03
N ALA A 144 4.52 -23.10 -2.78
CA ALA A 144 3.69 -23.83 -1.84
C ALA A 144 2.30 -23.18 -1.73
N ARG A 145 1.28 -24.01 -1.48
CA ARG A 145 -0.09 -23.55 -1.23
C ARG A 145 -0.67 -24.23 0.00
N SER A 146 -1.34 -23.45 0.84
CA SER A 146 -2.14 -23.93 1.96
C SER A 146 -3.49 -23.23 1.94
N GLY A 147 -4.55 -23.97 1.58
CA GLY A 147 -5.87 -23.38 1.32
C GLY A 147 -5.81 -22.35 0.18
N GLN A 148 -6.14 -21.09 0.46
CA GLN A 148 -6.03 -19.99 -0.50
C GLN A 148 -4.67 -19.28 -0.42
N ASN A 149 -3.87 -19.53 0.60
CA ASN A 149 -2.59 -18.86 0.79
C ASN A 149 -1.54 -19.53 -0.09
N VAL A 150 -0.78 -18.70 -0.79
CA VAL A 150 0.28 -19.13 -1.71
C VAL A 150 1.56 -18.46 -1.28
N THR A 151 2.65 -19.20 -1.35
CA THR A 151 3.97 -18.70 -1.01
C THR A 151 4.94 -19.17 -2.07
N ALA A 152 5.60 -18.23 -2.73
CA ALA A 152 6.68 -18.46 -3.66
C ALA A 152 8.01 -18.11 -2.99
N THR A 153 8.98 -19.00 -3.00
CA THR A 153 10.32 -18.78 -2.44
C THR A 153 11.36 -18.85 -3.54
N SER A 154 12.35 -17.96 -3.47
CA SER A 154 13.45 -17.89 -4.43
C SER A 154 14.22 -19.20 -4.55
N LEU A 155 14.69 -19.50 -5.76
CA LEU A 155 15.65 -20.57 -6.00
C LEU A 155 17.08 -20.02 -5.84
N ALA A 156 18.06 -20.92 -5.70
CA ALA A 156 19.45 -20.54 -5.45
C ALA A 156 20.02 -19.57 -6.52
N TYR A 157 19.60 -19.69 -7.78
CA TYR A 157 20.13 -18.89 -8.89
C TYR A 157 19.49 -17.50 -9.02
N ASN A 158 18.32 -17.25 -8.40
CA ASN A 158 17.59 -15.99 -8.54
C ASN A 158 17.21 -15.33 -7.22
N GLY A 159 17.68 -15.85 -6.08
CA GLY A 159 17.47 -15.25 -4.77
C GLY A 159 18.30 -13.99 -4.54
N ALA A 160 19.52 -13.95 -5.06
CA ALA A 160 20.42 -12.83 -4.85
C ALA A 160 20.05 -11.63 -5.73
N LEU A 161 19.72 -10.49 -5.11
CA LEU A 161 19.39 -9.25 -5.80
C LEU A 161 20.17 -8.07 -5.19
N ALA A 162 20.92 -7.34 -6.01
CA ALA A 162 21.49 -6.05 -5.63
C ALA A 162 20.38 -4.99 -5.43
N PRO A 163 20.64 -3.86 -4.76
CA PRO A 163 19.71 -2.74 -4.70
C PRO A 163 19.17 -2.37 -6.08
N SER A 164 17.85 -2.19 -6.17
CA SER A 164 17.10 -1.91 -7.41
C SER A 164 17.12 -3.02 -8.47
N ALA A 165 17.83 -4.14 -8.25
CA ALA A 165 17.78 -5.28 -9.15
C ALA A 165 16.45 -6.03 -9.04
N SER A 166 16.06 -6.70 -10.12
CA SER A 166 14.81 -7.45 -10.19
C SER A 166 15.01 -8.85 -10.76
N THR A 167 14.13 -9.77 -10.37
CA THR A 167 13.92 -11.07 -11.01
C THR A 167 12.43 -11.32 -11.20
N SER A 168 12.08 -12.35 -11.95
CA SER A 168 10.68 -12.73 -12.13
C SER A 168 10.50 -14.24 -12.01
N PHE A 169 9.36 -14.63 -11.48
CA PHE A 169 8.85 -16.00 -11.50
C PHE A 169 7.45 -16.02 -12.05
N GLY A 170 6.90 -17.21 -12.27
CA GLY A 170 5.50 -17.29 -12.64
C GLY A 170 4.78 -18.54 -12.17
N VAL A 171 3.46 -18.42 -12.19
CA VAL A 171 2.53 -19.45 -11.76
C VAL A 171 1.41 -19.56 -12.77
N GLN A 172 1.11 -20.77 -13.19
CA GLN A 172 -0.05 -21.10 -14.01
C GLN A 172 -1.16 -21.65 -13.12
N ALA A 173 -2.39 -21.26 -13.41
CA ALA A 173 -3.56 -21.84 -12.79
C ALA A 173 -4.67 -22.14 -13.80
N THR A 174 -5.40 -23.21 -13.54
CA THR A 174 -6.67 -23.52 -14.20
C THR A 174 -7.83 -22.93 -13.41
N ARG A 175 -8.86 -22.50 -14.12
CA ARG A 175 -10.07 -21.94 -13.52
C ARG A 175 -11.16 -23.03 -13.44
N THR A 176 -11.61 -23.31 -12.23
CA THR A 176 -12.71 -24.24 -11.94
C THR A 176 -14.05 -23.53 -11.74
N ASP A 177 -14.04 -22.20 -11.60
CA ASP A 177 -15.22 -21.34 -11.54
C ASP A 177 -14.99 -20.08 -12.39
N SER A 178 -15.78 -19.92 -13.46
CA SER A 178 -15.70 -18.80 -14.42
C SER A 178 -15.93 -17.42 -13.81
N SER A 179 -16.42 -17.33 -12.56
CA SER A 179 -16.67 -16.07 -11.84
C SER A 179 -15.46 -15.57 -11.04
N ALA A 180 -14.37 -16.34 -10.96
CA ALA A 180 -13.19 -15.97 -10.19
C ALA A 180 -12.41 -14.82 -10.83
N VAL A 181 -12.51 -13.62 -10.26
CA VAL A 181 -11.66 -12.46 -10.60
C VAL A 181 -10.31 -12.61 -9.93
N ALA A 182 -9.24 -12.69 -10.71
CA ALA A 182 -7.88 -12.81 -10.19
C ALA A 182 -7.38 -11.44 -9.73
N THR A 183 -7.63 -11.08 -8.48
CA THR A 183 -6.94 -9.96 -7.82
C THR A 183 -5.89 -10.54 -6.89
N VAL A 184 -4.62 -10.24 -7.15
CA VAL A 184 -3.48 -10.72 -6.37
C VAL A 184 -2.79 -9.52 -5.75
N THR A 185 -2.76 -9.46 -4.42
CA THR A 185 -2.00 -8.46 -3.67
C THR A 185 -0.80 -9.16 -3.04
N PRO A 186 0.36 -9.20 -3.74
CA PRO A 186 1.52 -9.90 -3.22
C PRO A 186 2.19 -9.12 -2.09
N VAL A 187 2.68 -9.85 -1.10
CA VAL A 187 3.55 -9.37 -0.04
C VAL A 187 4.91 -10.04 -0.23
N CYS A 188 5.95 -9.25 -0.49
CA CYS A 188 7.31 -9.77 -0.55
C CYS A 188 7.93 -9.77 0.86
N THR A 189 8.95 -10.59 1.09
CA THR A 189 9.86 -10.55 2.25
C THR A 189 11.26 -10.92 1.76
N ALA A 190 12.27 -10.07 1.97
CA ALA A 190 13.64 -10.39 1.57
C ALA A 190 14.42 -11.05 2.72
N THR A 191 15.38 -11.90 2.38
CA THR A 191 16.30 -12.53 3.34
C THR A 191 17.72 -11.99 3.12
N SER A 192 18.39 -11.62 4.22
CA SER A 192 19.76 -11.07 4.23
C SER A 192 20.85 -12.13 4.26
#